data_AF-A0A6A3HND8-F1
#
_entry.id   AF-A0A6A3HND8-F1
#
_cell.length_a   1.000
_cell.length_b   1.000
_cell.length_c   1.000
_cell.angle_alpha   90.00
_cell.angle_beta   90.00
_cell.angle_gamma   90.00
#
_symmetry.space_group_name_H-M   'P 1'
#
loop_
_entity.id
_entity.type
_entity.pdbx_description
1 polymer ?
#
loop_
_entity_poly.entity_id
_entity_poly.type
_entity_poly.pdbx_seq_one_letter_code
_entity_poly.pdbx_strand_id
1 'polypeptide(L)'
;MSMRDYVQKTRHLVSCIVTNSIDVASQVHVFIFGMREGMTRYCLTRAEPSTLEAAFALALREDYMVASSYARALTPDARASAPRPMEINAIEAESRSRSTSTARGPRFSNDNRPRDGR
;
A
#
# COMPACT_ATOMS: atom_id res chain seq x y z
N MET A 1 17.53 0.17 -13.94
CA MET A 1 18.49 1.29 -13.88
C MET A 1 18.54 1.79 -12.44
N SER A 2 19.72 2.08 -11.87
CA SER A 2 19.82 2.57 -10.49
C SER A 2 19.38 4.04 -10.38
N MET A 3 19.02 4.49 -9.18
CA MET A 3 18.66 5.89 -8.96
C MET A 3 19.82 6.85 -9.26
N ARG A 4 21.06 6.42 -8.95
CA ARG A 4 22.28 7.19 -9.24
C ARG A 4 22.48 7.37 -10.74
N ASP A 5 22.35 6.29 -11.51
CA ASP A 5 22.46 6.37 -12.97
C ASP A 5 21.38 7.30 -13.54
N TYR A 6 20.18 7.28 -12.96
CA TYR A 6 19.05 8.08 -13.45
C TYR A 6 19.33 9.56 -13.25
N VAL A 7 19.71 9.95 -12.03
CA VAL A 7 20.13 11.32 -11.71
C VAL A 7 21.29 11.79 -12.60
N GLN A 8 22.29 10.94 -12.84
CA GLN A 8 23.43 11.29 -13.70
C GLN A 8 23.01 11.50 -15.15
N LYS A 9 22.17 10.62 -15.71
CA LYS A 9 21.65 10.80 -17.08
C LYS A 9 20.77 12.04 -17.20
N THR A 10 19.92 12.33 -16.21
CA THR A 10 19.12 13.55 -16.21
C THR A 10 20.01 14.80 -16.13
N ARG A 11 21.02 14.82 -15.27
CA ARG A 11 21.97 15.93 -15.18
C ARG A 11 22.70 16.16 -16.50
N HIS A 12 23.14 15.07 -17.15
CA HIS A 12 23.77 15.16 -18.47
C HIS A 12 22.79 15.69 -19.53
N LEU A 13 21.55 15.19 -19.54
CA LEU A 13 20.51 15.66 -20.47
C LEU A 13 20.28 17.16 -20.33
N VAL A 14 20.13 17.66 -19.10
CA VAL A 14 19.92 19.09 -18.81
C VAL A 14 21.12 19.92 -19.27
N SER A 15 22.34 19.41 -19.06
CA SER A 15 23.57 20.06 -19.55
C SER A 15 23.66 20.11 -21.08
N CYS A 16 23.00 19.20 -21.79
CA CYS A 16 23.01 19.13 -23.25
C CYS A 16 21.94 20.02 -23.90
N ILE A 17 20.99 20.58 -23.14
CA ILE A 17 19.95 21.48 -23.67
C ILE A 17 20.55 22.89 -23.77
N VAL A 18 21.20 23.18 -24.91
CA VAL A 18 21.98 24.41 -25.14
C VAL A 18 21.12 25.60 -25.60
N THR A 19 19.95 25.36 -26.20
CA THR A 19 19.31 26.38 -27.07
C THR A 19 17.89 26.81 -26.67
N ASN A 20 17.15 26.01 -25.88
CA ASN A 20 15.86 26.40 -25.32
C ASN A 20 15.74 25.86 -23.89
N SER A 21 16.05 26.69 -22.90
CA SER A 21 15.96 26.28 -21.50
C SER A 21 14.50 26.01 -21.14
N ILE A 22 14.18 24.75 -20.86
CA ILE A 22 12.91 24.37 -20.23
C ILE A 22 12.83 25.06 -18.87
N ASP A 23 11.65 25.53 -18.46
CA ASP A 23 11.51 26.13 -17.12
C ASP A 23 11.83 25.10 -16.02
N VAL A 24 12.34 25.57 -14.89
CA VAL A 24 12.82 24.70 -13.81
C VAL A 24 11.68 23.83 -13.25
N ALA A 25 10.46 24.35 -13.16
CA ALA A 25 9.33 23.58 -12.64
C ALA A 25 8.97 22.44 -13.59
N SER A 26 8.98 22.66 -14.91
CA SER A 26 8.82 21.60 -15.91
C SER A 26 9.95 20.59 -15.88
N GLN A 27 11.21 21.02 -15.71
CA GLN A 27 12.33 20.08 -15.57
C GLN A 27 12.17 19.17 -14.35
N VAL A 28 11.80 19.74 -13.20
CA VAL A 28 11.51 18.99 -11.98
C VAL A 28 10.34 18.04 -12.18
N HIS A 29 9.25 18.51 -12.79
CA HIS A 29 8.06 17.71 -13.02
C HIS A 29 8.36 16.52 -13.93
N VAL A 30 9.05 16.74 -15.05
CA VAL A 30 9.50 15.69 -15.98
C VAL A 30 10.43 14.71 -15.27
N PHE A 31 11.34 15.20 -14.42
CA PHE A 31 12.23 14.33 -13.64
C PHE A 31 11.44 13.40 -12.70
N ILE A 32 10.50 13.93 -11.91
CA ILE A 32 9.68 13.15 -10.96
C ILE A 32 8.78 12.17 -11.71
N PHE A 33 8.13 12.62 -12.79
CA PHE A 33 7.25 11.81 -13.61
C PHE A 33 8.02 10.66 -14.30
N GLY A 34 9.21 10.94 -14.81
CA GLY A 34 10.13 9.95 -15.39
C GLY A 34 10.71 8.94 -14.38
N MET A 35 10.52 9.20 -13.08
CA MET A 35 10.41 8.23 -11.98
C MET A 35 10.21 6.75 -12.36
N ARG A 36 10.74 5.75 -11.65
CA ARG A 36 9.95 4.51 -11.46
C ARG A 36 8.92 4.76 -10.36
N GLU A 37 7.72 4.22 -10.48
CA GLU A 37 6.71 4.31 -9.42
C GLU A 37 7.19 3.62 -8.14
N GLY A 38 6.88 4.23 -6.99
CA GLY A 38 7.30 3.73 -5.68
C GLY A 38 7.47 4.83 -4.65
N MET A 39 7.99 4.45 -3.48
CA MET A 39 8.12 5.32 -2.33
C MET A 39 8.93 6.58 -2.65
N THR A 40 10.05 6.44 -3.37
CA THR A 40 10.89 7.58 -3.79
C THR A 40 10.10 8.59 -4.62
N ARG A 41 9.35 8.17 -5.64
CA ARG A 41 8.53 9.07 -6.46
C ARG A 41 7.46 9.76 -5.60
N TYR A 42 6.79 9.00 -4.74
CA TYR A 42 5.77 9.53 -3.82
C TYR A 42 6.34 10.62 -2.89
N CYS A 43 7.52 10.39 -2.29
CA CYS A 43 8.19 11.37 -1.43
C CYS A 43 8.49 12.67 -2.19
N LEU A 44 8.94 12.59 -3.44
CA LEU A 44 9.26 13.77 -4.24
C LEU A 44 8.01 14.56 -4.64
N THR A 45 6.92 13.89 -5.03
CA THR A 45 5.65 14.56 -5.34
C THR A 45 5.11 15.33 -4.15
N ARG A 46 5.25 14.79 -2.94
CA ARG A 46 4.80 15.46 -1.71
C ARG A 46 5.74 16.56 -1.22
N ALA A 47 7.04 16.42 -1.48
CA ALA A 47 8.04 17.40 -1.05
C ALA A 47 8.08 18.65 -1.93
N GLU A 48 7.51 18.59 -3.15
CA GLU A 48 7.44 19.71 -4.11
C GLU A 48 8.78 20.46 -4.26
N PRO A 49 9.87 19.78 -4.68
CA PRO A 49 11.17 20.41 -4.80
C PRO A 49 11.13 21.58 -5.79
N SER A 50 11.66 22.73 -5.38
CA SER A 50 11.66 23.96 -6.18
C SER A 50 12.78 24.01 -7.24
N THR A 51 13.76 23.12 -7.15
CA THR A 51 14.90 23.04 -8.07
C THR A 51 15.20 21.59 -8.44
N LEU A 52 15.87 21.39 -9.58
CA LEU A 52 16.24 20.06 -10.05
C LEU A 52 17.29 19.42 -9.13
N GLU A 53 18.20 20.22 -8.60
CA GLU A 53 19.25 19.82 -7.65
C GLU A 53 18.64 19.35 -6.33
N ALA A 54 17.61 20.06 -5.84
CA ALA A 54 16.86 19.61 -4.67
C ALA A 54 16.16 18.29 -4.96
N ALA A 55 15.53 18.14 -6.14
CA ALA A 55 14.92 16.89 -6.54
C ALA A 55 15.94 15.74 -6.63
N PHE A 56 17.15 15.98 -7.15
CA PHE A 56 18.23 14.99 -7.18
C PHE A 56 18.68 14.56 -5.78
N ALA A 57 18.89 15.52 -4.88
CA ALA A 57 19.29 15.24 -3.51
C ALA A 57 18.22 14.43 -2.76
N LEU A 58 16.95 14.81 -2.93
CA LEU A 58 15.81 14.07 -2.40
C LEU A 58 15.75 12.65 -2.96
N ALA A 59 15.84 12.48 -4.29
CA ALA A 59 15.76 11.17 -4.93
C ALA A 59 16.81 10.20 -4.38
N LEU A 60 18.06 10.66 -4.25
CA LEU A 60 19.17 9.85 -3.71
C LEU A 60 18.99 9.53 -2.23
N ARG A 61 18.53 10.49 -1.43
CA ARG A 61 18.29 10.28 0.01
C ARG A 61 17.16 9.28 0.24
N GLU A 62 16.05 9.43 -0.46
CA GLU A 62 14.89 8.56 -0.29
C GLU A 62 15.15 7.15 -0.83
N ASP A 63 15.84 6.99 -1.97
CA ASP A 63 16.27 5.67 -2.47
C ASP A 63 17.18 4.95 -1.46
N TYR A 64 18.12 5.69 -0.85
CA TYR A 64 18.94 5.15 0.24
C TYR A 64 18.11 4.78 1.47
N MET A 65 17.18 5.63 1.91
CA MET A 65 16.30 5.35 3.05
C MET A 65 15.47 4.09 2.81
N VAL A 66 14.89 3.95 1.63
CA VAL A 66 14.14 2.76 1.22
C VAL A 66 15.04 1.53 1.22
N ALA A 67 16.21 1.58 0.58
CA ALA A 67 17.13 0.45 0.55
C ALA A 67 17.61 0.05 1.96
N SER A 68 17.93 1.04 2.80
CA SER A 68 18.40 0.83 4.17
C SER A 68 17.32 0.27 5.10
N SER A 69 16.05 0.63 4.91
CA SER A 69 14.94 0.11 5.73
C SER A 69 14.73 -1.38 5.48
N TYR A 70 14.81 -1.82 4.22
CA TYR A 70 14.79 -3.24 3.90
C TYR A 70 16.00 -3.98 4.49
N ALA A 71 17.20 -3.42 4.39
CA ALA A 71 18.39 -4.01 4.99
C ALA A 71 18.25 -4.16 6.52
N ARG A 72 17.72 -3.13 7.20
CA ARG A 72 17.49 -3.16 8.65
C ARG A 72 16.39 -4.14 9.05
N ALA A 73 15.31 -4.23 8.28
CA ALA A 73 14.23 -5.18 8.53
C ALA A 73 14.68 -6.66 8.44
N LEU A 74 15.76 -6.93 7.70
CA LEU A 74 16.34 -8.27 7.58
C LEU A 74 17.26 -8.65 8.75
N THR A 75 17.61 -7.69 9.63
CA THR A 75 18.49 -7.98 10.78
C THR A 75 17.74 -8.78 11.87
N PRO A 76 18.37 -9.80 12.48
CA PRO A 76 17.76 -10.60 13.55
C PRO A 76 17.28 -9.77 14.74
N ASP A 77 18.01 -8.70 15.07
CA ASP A 77 17.72 -7.80 16.19
C ASP A 77 16.43 -6.99 15.98
N ALA A 78 16.14 -6.59 14.74
CA ALA A 78 14.87 -5.96 14.40
C ALA A 78 13.68 -6.91 14.54
N ARG A 79 13.86 -8.22 14.31
CA ARG A 79 12.84 -9.25 14.57
C ARG A 79 12.64 -9.51 16.06
N ALA A 80 13.70 -9.40 16.87
CA ALA A 80 13.62 -9.54 18.32
C ALA A 80 12.86 -8.37 18.99
N SER A 81 12.97 -7.16 18.43
CA SER A 81 12.23 -5.97 18.88
C SER A 81 10.80 -5.88 18.34
N ALA A 82 10.40 -6.75 17.41
CA ALA A 82 9.03 -6.76 16.91
C ALA A 82 8.06 -7.23 18.01
N PRO A 83 6.84 -6.66 18.11
CA PRO A 83 5.82 -7.17 19.01
C PRO A 83 5.63 -8.67 18.76
N ARG A 84 5.54 -9.47 19.83
CA ARG A 84 5.23 -10.90 19.69
C ARG A 84 3.96 -11.04 18.85
N PRO A 85 3.97 -11.87 17.80
CA PRO A 85 2.76 -12.09 17.01
C PRO A 85 1.66 -12.58 17.93
N MET A 86 0.49 -11.96 17.81
CA MET A 86 -0.67 -12.32 18.60
C MET A 86 -1.12 -13.72 18.19
N GLU A 87 -1.21 -14.65 19.16
CA GLU A 87 -1.76 -15.98 18.90
C GLU A 87 -3.26 -15.85 18.63
N ILE A 88 -3.64 -16.03 17.37
CA ILE A 88 -5.05 -16.10 16.96
C ILE A 88 -5.46 -17.57 17.04
N ASN A 89 -6.26 -17.92 18.05
CA ASN A 89 -6.84 -19.25 18.15
C ASN A 89 -7.97 -19.39 17.12
N ALA A 90 -7.86 -20.38 16.22
CA ALA A 90 -8.95 -20.75 15.33
C ALA A 90 -10.06 -21.38 16.17
N ILE A 91 -11.18 -20.67 16.33
CA ILE A 91 -12.42 -21.25 16.84
C ILE A 91 -12.95 -22.17 15.73
N GLU A 92 -12.84 -23.49 15.93
CA GLU A 92 -13.52 -24.46 15.08
C GLU A 92 -15.03 -24.23 15.25
N ALA A 93 -15.65 -23.58 14.27
CA ALA A 93 -17.09 -23.48 14.21
C ALA A 93 -17.63 -24.88 13.92
N GLU A 94 -17.99 -25.61 14.96
CA GLU A 94 -18.69 -26.88 14.86
C GLU A 94 -19.98 -26.65 14.06
N SER A 95 -19.95 -26.97 12.77
CA SER A 95 -21.12 -27.05 11.92
C SER A 95 -21.96 -28.23 12.40
N ARG A 96 -22.72 -28.01 13.48
CA ARG A 96 -23.64 -28.99 14.06
C ARG A 96 -24.85 -29.16 13.15
N SER A 97 -24.66 -30.00 12.13
CA SER A 97 -25.71 -30.44 11.21
C SER A 97 -25.92 -31.95 11.34
N ARG A 98 -26.78 -32.35 12.30
CA ARG A 98 -27.75 -33.48 12.23
C ARG A 98 -28.45 -33.65 13.59
N SER A 99 -29.66 -33.12 13.74
CA SER A 99 -30.94 -33.84 13.62
C SER A 99 -31.23 -34.82 14.76
N THR A 100 -32.11 -34.44 15.69
CA THR A 100 -33.44 -35.06 15.96
C THR A 100 -33.98 -34.68 17.34
N SER A 101 -35.30 -34.59 17.42
CA SER A 101 -36.15 -34.88 18.59
C SER A 101 -36.72 -33.70 19.40
N THR A 102 -38.04 -33.58 19.23
CA THR A 102 -39.07 -33.12 20.19
C THR A 102 -39.37 -31.63 20.24
N ALA A 103 -40.33 -31.27 19.39
CA ALA A 103 -41.18 -30.10 19.54
C ALA A 103 -41.91 -30.10 20.90
N ARG A 104 -41.78 -29.00 21.65
CA ARG A 104 -42.67 -28.59 22.75
C ARG A 104 -42.66 -27.06 22.87
N GLY A 105 -43.41 -26.37 22.00
CA GLY A 105 -44.58 -25.55 22.38
C GLY A 105 -44.39 -24.08 21.96
N PRO A 106 -45.42 -23.21 21.87
CA PRO A 106 -46.82 -23.36 22.29
C PRO A 106 -47.83 -23.33 21.12
N ARG A 107 -49.01 -23.89 21.40
CA ARG A 107 -50.17 -23.96 20.51
C ARG A 107 -50.77 -22.56 20.32
N PHE A 108 -50.69 -22.00 19.11
CA PHE A 108 -51.61 -20.93 18.72
C PHE A 108 -52.89 -21.57 18.19
N SER A 109 -53.93 -21.50 19.02
CA SER A 109 -55.30 -21.90 18.69
C SER A 109 -55.89 -20.85 17.76
N ASN A 110 -55.90 -21.12 16.45
CA ASN A 110 -56.72 -20.37 15.50
C ASN A 110 -57.88 -21.25 15.06
N ASP A 111 -58.98 -21.12 15.80
CA ASP A 111 -60.29 -21.53 15.33
C ASP A 111 -60.73 -20.50 14.28
N ASN A 112 -60.66 -20.87 13.00
CA ASN A 112 -61.45 -20.22 11.95
C ASN A 112 -61.59 -21.19 10.76
N ARG A 113 -62.71 -21.92 10.76
CA ARG A 113 -63.16 -22.80 9.67
C ARG A 113 -63.46 -21.98 8.41
N PRO A 114 -63.06 -22.47 7.23
CA PRO A 114 -63.86 -22.38 6.03
C PRO A 114 -64.47 -23.76 5.73
N ARG A 115 -65.79 -23.81 5.60
CA ARG A 115 -66.51 -25.01 5.13
C ARG A 115 -66.32 -25.08 3.61
N ASP A 116 -65.70 -26.14 3.11
CA ASP A 116 -65.68 -26.42 1.67
C ASP A 116 -67.04 -26.90 1.16
N GLY A 117 -67.42 -26.31 0.03
CA GLY A 117 -68.11 -26.91 -1.13
C GLY A 117 -69.29 -27.87 -0.94
N ARG A 118 -70.48 -27.40 -1.34
CA ARG A 118 -71.28 -28.02 -2.41
C ARG A 118 -72.25 -27.02 -3.02
#